data_AF-A0A6A6EMI2-F1
#
_entry.id   AF-A0A6A6EMI2-F1
#
_cell.length_a   1.000
_cell.length_b   1.000
_cell.length_c   1.000
_cell.angle_alpha   90.00
_cell.angle_beta   90.00
_cell.angle_gamma   90.00
#
_symmetry.space_group_name_H-M   'P 1'
#
loop_
_entity.id
_entity.type
_entity.pdbx_description
1 polymer ?
#
loop_
_entity_poly.entity_id
_entity_poly.type
_entity_poly.pdbx_seq_one_letter_code
_entity_poly.pdbx_strand_id
1 'polypeptide(L)'
;MSSIVGRTAFRATPRLRATATPRRFAALSDEQAAGTQAIKTGAKKDPELYILFGIMCGVFGLAGWHFSRSPTMASSERPVARAEGSEPWKEGGGSGKYQYHPDGDRNAPKKDAPSALNTVIIPNVNLPKELHDQFNKWGKDGY
;
A
#
# COMPACT_ATOMS: atom_id res chain seq x y z
N MET A 1 -65.96 -48.24 -35.25
CA MET A 1 -65.37 -46.94 -35.63
C MET A 1 -64.62 -46.40 -34.43
N SER A 2 -63.31 -46.18 -34.59
CA SER A 2 -62.42 -45.63 -33.57
C SER A 2 -62.74 -44.17 -33.27
N SER A 3 -62.67 -43.79 -32.00
CA SER A 3 -62.16 -42.46 -31.63
C SER A 3 -61.47 -42.52 -30.27
N ILE A 4 -60.20 -42.11 -30.31
CA ILE A 4 -59.31 -41.88 -29.19
C ILE A 4 -59.82 -40.65 -28.43
N VAL A 5 -60.08 -40.81 -27.13
CA VAL A 5 -60.27 -39.68 -26.20
C VAL A 5 -59.08 -39.66 -25.26
N GLY A 6 -58.32 -38.56 -25.33
CA GLY A 6 -57.04 -38.36 -24.68
C GLY A 6 -57.13 -38.35 -23.15
N ARG A 7 -56.16 -39.02 -22.53
CA ARG A 7 -55.90 -38.97 -21.09
C ARG A 7 -55.18 -37.66 -20.75
N THR A 8 -55.83 -36.76 -20.03
CA THR A 8 -55.17 -35.65 -19.33
C THR A 8 -55.03 -36.00 -17.85
N ALA A 9 -53.86 -36.51 -17.46
CA ALA A 9 -53.53 -36.74 -16.06
C ALA A 9 -53.04 -35.42 -15.44
N PHE A 10 -53.93 -34.68 -14.77
CA PHE A 10 -53.51 -33.65 -13.83
C PHE A 10 -52.95 -34.33 -12.57
N ARG A 11 -51.62 -34.45 -12.54
CA ARG A 11 -50.88 -34.95 -11.37
C ARG A 11 -50.76 -33.79 -10.37
N ALA A 12 -51.57 -33.81 -9.31
CA ALA A 12 -51.46 -32.85 -8.22
C ALA A 12 -50.07 -32.97 -7.55
N THR A 13 -49.25 -31.93 -7.65
CA THR A 13 -47.99 -31.84 -6.91
C THR A 13 -48.28 -31.49 -5.44
N PRO A 14 -47.63 -32.13 -4.45
CA PRO A 14 -47.82 -31.77 -3.06
C PRO A 14 -47.28 -30.35 -2.81
N ARG A 15 -48.07 -29.51 -2.13
CA ARG A 15 -47.60 -28.20 -1.66
C ARG A 15 -46.51 -28.45 -0.60
N LEU A 16 -45.28 -28.07 -0.91
CA LEU A 16 -44.20 -27.96 0.08
C LEU A 16 -44.61 -26.93 1.13
N ARG A 17 -45.04 -27.41 2.30
CA ARG A 17 -45.25 -26.59 3.48
C ARG A 17 -43.87 -26.21 4.01
N ALA A 18 -43.38 -25.04 3.65
CA ALA A 18 -42.19 -24.47 4.26
C ALA A 18 -42.47 -24.29 5.76
N THR A 19 -41.94 -25.18 6.59
CA THR A 19 -41.83 -24.95 8.03
C THR A 19 -40.89 -23.78 8.21
N ALA A 20 -41.43 -22.58 8.38
CA ALA A 20 -40.67 -21.43 8.85
C ALA A 20 -40.02 -21.82 10.18
N THR A 21 -38.73 -22.15 10.15
CA THR A 21 -37.94 -22.35 11.35
C THR A 21 -37.68 -20.95 11.91
N PRO A 22 -38.31 -20.54 13.01
CA PRO A 22 -38.00 -19.25 13.58
C PRO A 22 -36.59 -19.36 14.21
N ARG A 23 -35.73 -18.39 13.89
CA ARG A 23 -34.60 -17.96 14.73
C ARG A 23 -33.48 -18.97 14.96
N ARG A 24 -32.59 -19.16 13.97
CA ARG A 24 -31.21 -19.62 14.24
C ARG A 24 -30.23 -18.49 14.55
N PHE A 25 -30.49 -17.26 14.10
CA PHE A 25 -29.58 -16.13 14.31
C PHE A 25 -29.61 -15.55 15.73
N ALA A 26 -30.76 -15.59 16.43
CA ALA A 26 -30.87 -15.10 17.81
C ALA A 26 -30.26 -16.08 18.84
N ALA A 27 -30.39 -17.40 18.60
CA ALA A 27 -29.77 -18.41 19.45
C ALA A 27 -28.23 -18.37 19.36
N LEU A 28 -27.68 -18.11 18.16
CA LEU A 28 -26.23 -17.96 17.96
C LEU A 28 -25.66 -16.74 18.72
N SER A 29 -26.39 -15.61 18.77
CA SER A 29 -25.95 -14.44 19.52
C SER A 29 -26.00 -14.66 21.03
N ASP A 30 -27.02 -15.37 21.53
CA ASP A 30 -27.15 -15.68 22.95
C ASP A 30 -26.10 -16.72 23.40
N GLU A 31 -25.83 -17.71 22.57
CA GLU A 31 -24.79 -18.72 22.80
C GLU A 31 -23.38 -18.12 22.70
N GLN A 32 -23.13 -17.23 21.74
CA GLN A 32 -21.88 -16.44 21.68
C GLN A 32 -21.74 -15.50 22.88
N ALA A 33 -22.82 -14.83 23.30
CA ALA A 33 -22.79 -13.97 24.47
C ALA A 33 -22.48 -14.77 25.74
N ALA A 34 -23.13 -15.92 25.93
CA ALA A 34 -22.84 -16.84 27.04
C ALA A 34 -21.40 -17.37 27.00
N GLY A 35 -20.89 -17.75 25.82
CA GLY A 35 -19.51 -18.16 25.62
C GLY A 35 -18.50 -17.05 25.96
N THR A 36 -18.78 -15.81 25.55
CA THR A 36 -17.94 -14.65 25.86
C THR A 36 -17.94 -14.32 27.35
N GLN A 37 -19.09 -14.47 28.02
CA GLN A 37 -19.22 -14.30 29.47
C GLN A 37 -18.49 -15.41 30.23
N ALA A 38 -18.55 -16.66 29.76
CA ALA A 38 -17.81 -17.78 30.33
C ALA A 38 -16.29 -17.56 30.21
N ILE A 39 -15.81 -17.10 29.05
CA ILE A 39 -14.39 -16.75 28.83
C ILE A 39 -13.97 -15.60 29.74
N LYS A 40 -14.77 -14.53 29.86
CA LYS A 40 -14.50 -13.43 30.79
C LYS A 40 -14.46 -13.88 32.25
N THR A 41 -15.30 -14.84 32.61
CA THR A 41 -15.35 -15.39 33.97
C THR A 41 -14.15 -16.30 34.25
N GLY A 42 -13.71 -17.09 33.26
CA GLY A 42 -12.48 -17.88 33.35
C GLY A 42 -11.22 -17.01 33.41
N ALA A 43 -11.11 -16.04 32.51
CA ALA A 43 -9.95 -15.14 32.43
C ALA A 43 -9.73 -14.28 33.69
N LYS A 44 -10.80 -14.00 34.46
CA LYS A 44 -10.72 -13.26 35.73
C LYS A 44 -10.23 -14.12 36.90
N LYS A 45 -10.33 -15.45 36.81
CA LYS A 45 -9.97 -16.38 37.89
C LYS A 45 -8.47 -16.70 37.92
N ASP A 46 -7.78 -16.54 36.79
CA ASP A 46 -6.38 -16.91 36.66
C ASP A 46 -5.48 -15.68 36.80
N PRO A 47 -4.79 -15.49 37.95
CA PRO A 47 -3.94 -14.31 38.18
C PRO A 47 -2.72 -14.26 37.24
N GLU A 48 -2.31 -15.40 36.69
CA GLU A 48 -1.18 -15.52 35.75
C GLU A 48 -1.46 -14.85 34.41
N LEU A 49 -2.73 -14.78 33.99
CA LEU A 49 -3.12 -14.10 32.75
C LEU A 49 -2.86 -12.59 32.81
N TYR A 50 -2.88 -11.96 33.98
CA TYR A 50 -2.54 -10.55 34.12
C TYR A 50 -1.04 -10.29 33.90
N ILE A 51 -0.19 -11.21 34.34
CA ILE A 51 1.26 -11.13 34.12
C ILE A 51 1.56 -11.31 32.64
N LEU A 52 0.97 -12.34 32.01
CA LEU A 52 1.11 -12.56 30.57
C LEU A 52 0.60 -11.36 29.76
N PHE A 53 -0.56 -10.80 30.14
CA PHE A 53 -1.11 -9.60 29.52
C PHE A 53 -0.15 -8.41 29.62
N GLY A 54 0.44 -8.18 30.79
CA GLY A 54 1.44 -7.13 30.98
C GLY A 54 2.66 -7.29 30.06
N ILE A 55 3.18 -8.51 29.91
CA ILE A 55 4.30 -8.81 29.01
C ILE A 55 3.91 -8.56 27.55
N MET A 56 2.73 -9.04 27.12
CA MET A 56 2.25 -8.81 25.75
C MET A 56 2.05 -7.33 25.45
N CYS A 57 1.42 -6.57 26.35
CA CYS A 57 1.30 -5.13 26.21
C CYS A 57 2.66 -4.42 26.14
N GLY A 58 3.64 -4.84 26.94
CA GLY A 58 5.00 -4.31 26.90
C GLY A 58 5.69 -4.56 25.56
N VAL A 59 5.66 -5.80 25.07
CA VAL A 59 6.28 -6.18 23.79
C VAL A 59 5.62 -5.47 22.62
N PHE A 60 4.28 -5.48 22.54
CA PHE A 60 3.55 -4.79 21.48
C PHE A 60 3.67 -3.27 21.56
N GLY A 61 3.77 -2.69 22.77
CA GLY A 61 4.03 -1.27 22.96
C GLY A 61 5.41 -0.87 22.45
N LEU A 62 6.46 -1.63 22.79
CA LEU A 62 7.82 -1.39 22.30
C LEU A 62 7.92 -1.58 20.78
N ALA A 63 7.31 -2.64 20.25
CA ALA A 63 7.26 -2.87 18.81
C ALA A 63 6.51 -1.74 18.10
N GLY A 64 5.35 -1.34 18.60
CA GLY A 64 4.56 -0.22 18.06
C GLY A 64 5.31 1.10 18.10
N TRP A 65 6.01 1.40 19.19
CA TRP A 65 6.86 2.60 19.30
C TRP A 65 8.02 2.57 18.31
N HIS A 66 8.69 1.42 18.16
CA HIS A 66 9.77 1.26 17.19
C HIS A 66 9.27 1.44 15.75
N PHE A 67 8.17 0.80 15.37
CA PHE A 67 7.58 0.96 14.03
C PHE A 67 7.00 2.34 13.79
N SER A 68 6.54 3.05 14.83
CA SER A 68 6.11 4.44 14.72
C SER A 68 7.28 5.38 14.42
N ARG A 69 8.46 5.14 15.01
CA ARG A 69 9.69 5.91 14.72
C ARG A 69 10.38 5.51 13.43
N SER A 70 10.23 4.25 13.04
CA SER A 70 10.88 3.68 11.86
C SER A 70 9.81 3.05 10.97
N PRO A 71 9.01 3.87 10.26
CA PRO A 71 8.05 3.35 9.31
C PRO A 71 8.79 2.52 8.27
N THR A 72 8.37 1.26 8.11
CA THR A 72 8.89 0.38 7.06
C THR A 72 8.41 0.93 5.72
N MET A 73 9.22 1.77 5.08
CA MET A 73 8.90 2.32 3.77
C MET A 73 9.07 1.25 2.70
N ALA A 74 8.18 1.26 1.69
CA ALA A 74 8.19 0.29 0.60
C ALA A 74 9.41 0.45 -0.34
N SER A 75 10.07 1.62 -0.30
CA SER A 75 11.27 1.92 -1.08
C SER A 75 12.50 1.94 -0.18
N SER A 76 13.62 1.40 -0.65
CA SER A 76 14.93 1.49 0.02
C SER A 76 15.60 2.86 -0.17
N GLU A 77 14.84 3.87 -0.62
CA GLU A 77 15.35 5.23 -0.74
C GLU A 77 15.59 5.83 0.65
N ARG A 78 16.82 6.31 0.86
CA ARG A 78 17.17 7.08 2.05
C ARG A 78 17.06 8.57 1.70
N PRO A 79 16.36 9.38 2.51
CA PRO A 79 16.36 10.81 2.29
C PRO A 79 17.78 11.34 2.52
N VAL A 80 18.42 11.83 1.46
CA VAL A 80 19.74 12.44 1.56
C VAL A 80 19.58 13.91 1.87
N ALA A 81 20.26 14.39 2.92
CA ALA A 81 20.25 15.79 3.28
C ALA A 81 20.87 16.66 2.18
N ARG A 82 20.19 17.76 1.86
CA ARG A 82 20.73 18.82 1.00
C ARG A 82 21.93 19.47 1.69
N ALA A 83 22.99 19.72 0.93
CA ALA A 83 24.12 20.51 1.41
C ALA A 83 23.71 21.98 1.59
N GLU A 84 24.05 22.57 2.73
CA GLU A 84 23.75 23.97 3.01
C GLU A 84 24.44 24.89 1.99
N GLY A 85 23.73 25.92 1.52
CA GLY A 85 24.24 26.88 0.56
C GLY A 85 24.40 26.34 -0.87
N SER A 86 23.97 25.10 -1.15
CA SER A 86 24.13 24.47 -2.46
C SER A 86 23.12 24.90 -3.53
N GLU A 87 22.28 25.89 -3.20
CA GLU A 87 21.34 26.44 -4.17
C GLU A 87 22.07 27.22 -5.26
N PRO A 88 21.65 27.12 -6.53
CA PRO A 88 22.38 27.68 -7.67
C PRO A 88 22.46 29.22 -7.67
N TRP A 89 21.61 29.89 -6.88
CA TRP A 89 21.61 31.34 -6.72
C TRP A 89 22.46 31.85 -5.55
N LYS A 90 23.16 30.95 -4.82
CA LYS A 90 24.10 31.32 -3.75
C LYS A 90 25.54 31.19 -4.21
N GLU A 91 26.42 31.98 -3.60
CA GLU A 91 27.86 31.92 -3.86
C GLU A 91 28.39 30.53 -3.43
N GLY A 92 28.81 29.72 -4.40
CA GLY A 92 29.22 28.32 -4.19
C GLY A 92 28.16 27.26 -4.57
N GLY A 93 27.06 27.66 -5.20
CA GLY A 93 26.03 26.75 -5.73
C GLY A 93 26.51 25.93 -6.92
N GLY A 94 26.01 24.69 -7.02
CA GLY A 94 26.25 23.79 -8.15
C GLY A 94 25.37 24.10 -9.36
N SER A 95 25.49 23.29 -10.42
CA SER A 95 24.69 23.43 -11.63
C SER A 95 23.25 22.93 -11.46
N GLY A 96 23.05 22.00 -10.52
CA GLY A 96 21.74 21.44 -10.18
C GLY A 96 20.90 22.33 -9.27
N LYS A 97 19.63 21.94 -9.04
CA LYS A 97 18.71 22.63 -8.12
C LYS A 97 19.28 22.73 -6.69
N TYR A 98 20.08 21.74 -6.31
CA TYR A 98 20.80 21.66 -5.05
C TYR A 98 21.94 20.65 -5.19
N GLN A 99 22.82 20.59 -4.19
CA GLN A 99 23.80 19.53 -4.05
C GLN A 99 23.50 18.70 -2.81
N TYR A 100 24.00 17.47 -2.81
CA TYR A 100 23.86 16.56 -1.69
C TYR A 100 25.18 15.83 -1.43
N HIS A 101 25.32 15.33 -0.21
CA HIS A 101 26.42 14.47 0.17
C HIS A 101 26.03 13.02 -0.14
N PRO A 102 26.74 12.30 -1.03
CA PRO A 102 26.43 10.90 -1.30
C PRO A 102 26.49 10.09 0.00
N ASP A 103 25.58 9.13 0.15
CA ASP A 103 25.43 8.27 1.33
C ASP A 103 25.18 9.01 2.67
N GLY A 104 24.95 10.33 2.63
CA GLY A 104 24.78 11.15 3.83
C GLY A 104 26.09 11.50 4.55
N ASP A 105 27.26 11.21 3.96
CA ASP A 105 28.56 11.55 4.54
C ASP A 105 28.94 13.01 4.25
N ARG A 106 28.93 13.85 5.29
CA ARG A 106 29.27 15.28 5.18
C ARG A 106 30.70 15.55 4.71
N ASN A 107 31.60 14.59 4.84
CA ASN A 107 32.98 14.72 4.39
C ASN A 107 33.16 14.34 2.91
N ALA A 108 32.20 13.63 2.32
CA ALA A 108 32.25 13.24 0.92
C ALA A 108 32.01 14.46 0.01
N PRO A 109 32.61 14.48 -1.21
CA PRO A 109 32.42 15.57 -2.16
C PRO A 109 30.94 15.74 -2.51
N LYS A 110 30.48 16.99 -2.56
CA LYS A 110 29.10 17.34 -2.91
C LYS A 110 28.82 16.96 -4.36
N LYS A 111 27.70 16.28 -4.59
CA LYS A 111 27.23 15.91 -5.93
C LYS A 111 25.99 16.72 -6.29
N ASP A 112 25.92 17.14 -7.56
CA ASP A 112 24.76 17.87 -8.08
C ASP A 112 23.52 16.95 -8.12
N ALA A 113 22.38 17.51 -7.72
CA ALA A 113 21.10 16.84 -7.83
C ALA A 113 20.75 16.61 -9.30
N PRO A 114 20.06 15.49 -9.62
CA PRO A 114 19.58 15.24 -10.98
C PRO A 114 18.69 16.40 -11.46
N SER A 115 18.81 16.77 -12.73
CA SER A 115 18.03 17.85 -13.35
C SER A 115 16.55 17.50 -13.39
N ALA A 116 15.68 18.51 -13.25
CA ALA A 116 14.23 18.34 -13.36
C ALA A 116 13.79 17.93 -14.78
N LEU A 117 14.62 18.21 -15.79
CA LEU A 117 14.42 17.74 -17.15
C LEU A 117 15.12 16.37 -17.29
N ASN A 118 14.35 15.35 -17.65
CA ASN A 118 14.89 14.06 -18.05
C ASN A 118 15.56 14.21 -19.42
N THR A 119 16.87 14.43 -19.43
CA THR A 119 17.65 14.43 -20.66
C THR A 119 18.18 13.04 -20.90
N VAL A 120 17.55 12.31 -21.82
CA VAL A 120 18.07 11.03 -22.30
C VAL A 120 19.11 11.33 -23.36
N ILE A 121 20.38 11.36 -22.95
CA ILE A 121 21.50 11.38 -23.90
C ILE A 121 21.60 9.97 -24.46
N ILE A 122 21.22 9.79 -25.73
CA ILE A 122 21.40 8.54 -26.46
C ILE A 122 22.87 8.48 -26.91
N PRO A 123 23.73 7.64 -26.32
CA PRO A 123 25.09 7.49 -26.81
C PRO A 123 25.09 6.81 -28.19
N ASN A 124 25.98 7.26 -29.10
CA ASN A 124 26.17 6.74 -30.46
C ASN A 124 25.12 7.15 -31.52
N VAL A 125 24.53 8.35 -31.43
CA VAL A 125 23.92 8.98 -32.61
C VAL A 125 24.95 9.85 -33.31
N ASN A 126 25.70 9.21 -34.21
CA ASN A 126 26.62 9.87 -35.14
C ASN A 126 25.81 10.48 -36.30
N LEU A 127 24.75 11.25 -36.01
CA LEU A 127 24.03 11.89 -37.11
C LEU A 127 24.96 12.94 -37.73
N PRO A 128 25.23 12.88 -39.05
CA PRO A 128 25.96 13.93 -39.74
C PRO A 128 25.34 15.29 -39.44
N LYS A 129 26.17 16.33 -39.30
CA LYS A 129 25.77 17.68 -38.92
C LYS A 129 24.57 18.19 -39.74
N GLU A 130 24.50 17.83 -41.02
CA GLU A 130 23.42 18.20 -41.93
C GLU A 130 22.04 17.67 -41.49
N LEU A 131 21.96 16.39 -41.06
CA LEU A 131 20.69 15.79 -40.61
C LEU A 131 20.32 16.26 -39.20
N HIS A 132 21.31 16.48 -38.34
CA HIS A 132 21.08 17.08 -37.02
C HIS A 132 20.49 18.48 -37.17
N ASP A 133 21.09 19.32 -38.02
CA ASP A 133 20.60 20.68 -38.24
C ASP A 133 19.27 20.70 -39.00
N GLN A 134 18.92 19.69 -39.81
CA GLN A 134 17.62 19.60 -40.47
C GLN A 134 16.48 19.24 -39.51
N PHE A 135 16.67 18.21 -38.67
CA PHE A 135 15.63 17.71 -37.78
C PHE A 135 15.61 18.35 -36.38
N ASN A 136 16.65 19.11 -36.02
CA ASN A 136 16.64 19.88 -34.78
C ASN A 136 15.66 21.06 -34.91
N LYS A 137 14.71 21.10 -33.98
CA LYS A 137 13.64 22.11 -33.89
C LYS A 137 14.06 23.31 -33.02
N TRP A 138 15.05 23.15 -32.15
CA TRP A 138 15.46 24.17 -31.19
C TRP A 138 16.49 25.12 -31.79
N GLY A 139 16.21 26.44 -31.75
CA GLY A 139 17.14 27.49 -32.17
C GLY A 139 17.02 27.95 -33.63
N LYS A 140 15.89 27.70 -34.31
CA LYS A 140 15.60 28.21 -35.66
C LYS A 140 14.50 29.26 -35.61
N ASP A 141 14.64 30.33 -36.40
CA ASP A 141 13.64 31.40 -36.46
C ASP A 141 12.30 30.86 -37.00
N GLY A 142 11.28 30.88 -36.14
CA GLY A 142 9.91 30.42 -36.44
C GLY A 142 9.34 29.35 -35.50
N TYR A 143 10.09 28.89 -34.49
CA TYR A 143 9.60 28.11 -33.35
C TYR A 143 10.22 28.57 -32.03
#